data_AF-A0A943EEJ7-F1
#
_entry.id   AF-A0A943EEJ7-F1
#
_cell.length_a   1.000
_cell.length_b   1.000
_cell.length_c   1.000
_cell.angle_alpha   90.00
_cell.angle_beta   90.00
_cell.angle_gamma   90.00
#
_symmetry.space_group_name_H-M   'P 1'
#
loop_
_entity.id
_entity.type
_entity.pdbx_description
1 polymer ?
#
loop_
_entity_poly.entity_id
_entity_poly.type
_entity_poly.pdbx_seq_one_letter_code
_entity_poly.pdbx_strand_id
1 'polypeptide(L)'
;MPRIYLSPSTQEWNLYINGGTEEYYMNLVADAMEPYLLASGISFTRNTPDMTAASSIAASNNGDYDAHVSLHSNAAPEALSGELQGPDIYYYPTSAKGKRLAELIALNLKAIYPNPDLVDIRATTTIGEVRRTKAPAVLIEFAYHDNEEDANWIKANIEPMARSVVLALTEYFGLPFVEPIPTRKGIVQVNPNSFLYIREKPSISAPVVTLAYNGDEVTIYGEAQGWYTVGLPDGQLGFANARYIRPV
;
A
#
# COMPACT_ATOMS: atom_id res chain seq x y z
N MET A 1 -6.36 12.14 6.68
CA MET A 1 -6.13 11.08 5.67
C MET A 1 -5.43 9.90 6.31
N PRO A 2 -5.74 8.66 5.92
CA PRO A 2 -4.96 7.49 6.34
C PRO A 2 -3.50 7.59 5.89
N ARG A 3 -2.60 7.12 6.75
CA ARG A 3 -1.17 7.04 6.48
C ARG A 3 -0.63 5.66 6.83
N ILE A 4 0.10 5.03 5.91
CA ILE A 4 0.72 3.72 6.15
C ILE A 4 2.24 3.80 6.22
N TYR A 5 2.84 2.84 6.90
CA TYR A 5 4.27 2.52 6.74
C TYR A 5 4.39 1.33 5.80
N LEU A 6 5.02 1.53 4.65
CA LEU A 6 5.25 0.52 3.62
C LEU A 6 6.65 -0.08 3.82
N SER A 7 6.75 -1.38 4.07
CA SER A 7 7.99 -2.06 4.45
C SER A 7 8.29 -3.23 3.51
N PRO A 8 8.65 -3.00 2.23
CA PRO A 8 9.23 -4.05 1.41
C PRO A 8 10.49 -4.65 2.06
N SER A 9 10.67 -5.96 1.85
CA SER A 9 11.85 -6.69 2.29
C SER A 9 13.14 -6.02 1.80
N THR A 10 14.18 -6.13 2.63
CA THR A 10 15.54 -5.59 2.42
C THR A 10 16.58 -6.70 2.32
N GLN A 11 16.15 -7.92 1.96
CA GLN A 11 16.99 -9.11 1.97
C GLN A 11 17.66 -9.35 0.61
N GLU A 12 18.74 -8.63 0.32
CA GLU A 12 19.55 -8.80 -0.90
C GLU A 12 20.15 -10.21 -1.06
N TRP A 13 20.28 -10.96 0.04
CA TRP A 13 20.83 -12.31 0.04
C TRP A 13 19.77 -13.41 -0.19
N ASN A 14 18.48 -13.07 -0.20
CA ASN A 14 17.40 -14.04 -0.36
C ASN A 14 17.06 -14.18 -1.85
N LEU A 15 17.63 -15.18 -2.49
CA LEU A 15 17.65 -15.33 -3.95
C LEU A 15 16.41 -16.06 -4.48
N TYR A 16 15.86 -15.56 -5.58
CA TYR A 16 14.83 -16.27 -6.34
C TYR A 16 15.47 -17.41 -7.14
N ILE A 17 14.75 -18.54 -7.29
CA ILE A 17 15.22 -19.70 -8.07
C ILE A 17 15.53 -19.35 -9.54
N ASN A 18 14.82 -18.35 -10.09
CA ASN A 18 14.92 -17.88 -11.47
C ASN A 18 15.58 -16.48 -11.58
N GLY A 19 16.39 -16.09 -10.59
CA GLY A 19 17.22 -14.88 -10.59
C GLY A 19 16.56 -13.63 -9.99
N GLY A 20 17.38 -12.71 -9.48
CA GLY A 20 16.92 -11.58 -8.66
C GLY A 20 16.83 -11.96 -7.19
N THR A 21 16.38 -11.01 -6.37
CA THR A 21 16.32 -11.13 -4.91
C THR A 21 14.92 -10.78 -4.42
N GLU A 22 14.59 -11.24 -3.22
CA GLU A 22 13.38 -10.80 -2.54
C GLU A 22 13.32 -9.29 -2.39
N GLU A 23 14.41 -8.66 -1.95
CA GLU A 23 14.49 -7.19 -1.89
C GLU A 23 14.10 -6.56 -3.22
N TYR A 24 14.68 -7.02 -4.34
CA TYR A 24 14.44 -6.44 -5.64
C TYR A 24 12.97 -6.51 -6.04
N TYR A 25 12.35 -7.69 -5.94
CA TYR A 25 10.95 -7.84 -6.36
C TYR A 25 9.96 -7.19 -5.40
N MET A 26 10.21 -7.21 -4.09
CA MET A 26 9.33 -6.54 -3.13
C MET A 26 9.41 -5.02 -3.24
N ASN A 27 10.58 -4.48 -3.59
CA ASN A 27 10.69 -3.06 -3.89
C ASN A 27 9.99 -2.69 -5.21
N LEU A 28 9.98 -3.56 -6.23
CA LEU A 28 9.16 -3.33 -7.42
C LEU A 28 7.66 -3.35 -7.12
N VAL A 29 7.18 -4.24 -6.24
CA VAL A 29 5.78 -4.24 -5.79
C VAL A 29 5.47 -2.95 -5.04
N ALA A 30 6.35 -2.54 -4.12
CA ALA A 30 6.19 -1.27 -3.41
C ALA A 30 6.15 -0.07 -4.37
N ASP A 31 7.05 0.00 -5.36
CA ASP A 31 7.06 1.05 -6.40
C ASP A 31 5.72 1.09 -7.14
N ALA A 32 5.21 -0.08 -7.54
CA ALA A 32 3.93 -0.21 -8.22
C ALA A 32 2.76 0.19 -7.29
N MET A 33 2.85 0.02 -5.98
CA MET A 33 1.80 0.42 -5.03
C MET A 33 1.67 1.94 -4.88
N GLU A 34 2.78 2.70 -4.96
CA GLU A 34 2.79 4.13 -4.64
C GLU A 34 1.76 4.97 -5.42
N PRO A 35 1.61 4.81 -6.75
CA PRO A 35 0.61 5.53 -7.52
C PRO A 35 -0.82 5.20 -7.08
N TYR A 36 -1.16 3.94 -6.83
CA TYR A 36 -2.51 3.56 -6.37
C TYR A 36 -2.80 4.10 -4.98
N LEU A 37 -1.81 4.10 -4.08
CA LEU A 37 -1.94 4.65 -2.73
C LEU A 37 -2.29 6.14 -2.80
N LEU A 38 -1.50 6.92 -3.55
CA LEU A 38 -1.72 8.36 -3.71
C LEU A 38 -3.04 8.66 -4.43
N ALA A 39 -3.36 7.95 -5.51
CA ALA A 39 -4.61 8.11 -6.23
C ALA A 39 -5.83 7.80 -5.35
N SER A 40 -5.71 6.84 -4.43
CA SER A 40 -6.79 6.45 -3.53
C SER A 40 -6.82 7.24 -2.20
N GLY A 41 -5.96 8.25 -2.03
CA GLY A 41 -5.97 9.11 -0.84
C GLY A 41 -5.26 8.51 0.37
N ILE A 42 -4.36 7.54 0.17
CA ILE A 42 -3.54 6.94 1.22
C ILE A 42 -2.13 7.52 1.13
N SER A 43 -1.72 8.24 2.15
CA SER A 43 -0.33 8.70 2.25
C SER A 43 0.56 7.59 2.80
N PHE A 44 1.85 7.62 2.51
CA PHE A 44 2.76 6.58 2.97
C PHE A 44 4.15 7.13 3.32
N THR A 45 4.87 6.33 4.09
CA THR A 45 6.32 6.42 4.22
C THR A 45 6.87 5.02 4.02
N ARG A 46 7.98 4.91 3.31
CA ARG A 46 8.58 3.64 2.96
C ARG A 46 9.96 3.51 3.62
N ASN A 47 10.34 2.30 4.00
CA ASN A 47 11.75 2.03 4.33
C ASN A 47 12.64 2.18 3.08
N THR A 48 13.94 2.27 3.29
CA THR A 48 14.93 2.25 2.21
C THR A 48 15.62 0.88 2.15
N PRO A 49 16.18 0.48 0.99
CA PRO A 49 16.87 -0.81 0.86
C PRO A 49 18.03 -1.03 1.86
N ASP A 50 18.68 0.03 2.34
CA ASP A 50 19.76 -0.04 3.36
C ASP A 50 19.26 -0.25 4.79
N MET A 51 17.94 -0.23 5.02
CA MET A 51 17.35 -0.52 6.32
C MET A 51 17.33 -2.02 6.63
N THR A 52 16.94 -2.34 7.85
CA THR A 52 16.70 -3.72 8.32
C THR A 52 15.26 -3.81 8.81
N ALA A 53 14.71 -5.01 8.95
CA ALA A 53 13.40 -5.19 9.61
C ALA A 53 13.35 -4.49 10.99
N ALA A 54 14.44 -4.49 11.75
CA ALA A 54 14.50 -3.81 13.04
C ALA A 54 14.44 -2.28 12.93
N SER A 55 15.16 -1.68 11.99
CA SER A 55 15.11 -0.23 11.77
C SER A 55 13.81 0.21 11.09
N SER A 56 13.20 -0.62 10.23
CA SER A 56 11.85 -0.38 9.66
C SER A 56 10.78 -0.35 10.76
N ILE A 57 10.81 -1.31 11.70
CA ILE A 57 9.93 -1.30 12.89
C ILE A 57 10.14 -0.03 13.71
N ALA A 58 11.40 0.35 13.98
CA ALA A 58 11.72 1.54 14.76
C ALA A 58 11.21 2.83 14.07
N ALA A 59 11.41 2.96 12.76
CA ALA A 59 10.93 4.08 11.97
C ALA A 59 9.40 4.14 11.93
N SER A 60 8.72 3.00 11.76
CA SER A 60 7.27 2.89 11.85
C SER A 60 6.76 3.33 13.23
N ASN A 61 7.43 2.91 14.31
CA ASN A 61 7.05 3.26 15.68
C ASN A 61 7.34 4.71 16.09
N ASN A 62 8.23 5.39 15.36
CA ASN A 62 8.55 6.79 15.56
C ASN A 62 7.58 7.72 14.81
N GLY A 63 6.93 7.22 13.76
CA GLY A 63 5.81 7.90 13.11
C GLY A 63 4.47 7.54 13.74
N ASP A 64 3.42 8.17 13.21
CA ASP A 64 2.03 7.84 13.49
C ASP A 64 1.42 7.29 12.19
N TYR A 65 1.06 6.01 12.21
CA TYR A 65 0.59 5.27 11.04
C TYR A 65 -0.64 4.46 11.42
N ASP A 66 -1.61 4.43 10.51
CA ASP A 66 -2.86 3.67 10.66
C ASP A 66 -2.68 2.18 10.32
N ALA A 67 -1.62 1.85 9.57
CA ALA A 67 -1.17 0.48 9.32
C ALA A 67 0.33 0.41 9.02
N HIS A 68 0.96 -0.71 9.38
CA HIS A 68 2.27 -1.14 8.92
C HIS A 68 2.09 -2.32 7.96
N VAL A 69 2.50 -2.16 6.71
CA VAL A 69 2.29 -3.13 5.63
C VAL A 69 3.65 -3.60 5.14
N SER A 70 3.99 -4.82 5.50
CA SER A 70 5.26 -5.45 5.14
C SER A 70 5.09 -6.37 3.93
N LEU A 71 6.00 -6.25 2.94
CA LEU A 71 5.94 -6.96 1.66
C LEU A 71 7.13 -7.91 1.51
N HIS A 72 6.86 -9.21 1.44
CA HIS A 72 7.82 -10.29 1.38
C HIS A 72 7.41 -11.34 0.34
N SER A 73 8.34 -12.23 0.03
CA SER A 73 8.07 -13.46 -0.71
C SER A 73 8.77 -14.60 0.01
N ASN A 74 8.12 -15.75 0.08
CA ASN A 74 8.52 -16.81 0.98
C ASN A 74 9.63 -17.67 0.37
N ALA A 75 10.36 -18.37 1.24
CA ALA A 75 11.20 -19.50 0.86
C ALA A 75 10.84 -20.68 1.75
N ALA A 76 10.67 -21.86 1.17
CA ALA A 76 10.39 -23.04 1.97
C ALA A 76 11.60 -23.41 2.85
N PRO A 77 11.37 -24.06 4.00
CA PRO A 77 12.45 -24.72 4.73
C PRO A 77 13.22 -25.69 3.82
N GLU A 78 14.50 -25.93 4.08
CA GLU A 78 15.38 -26.76 3.23
C GLU A 78 14.78 -28.11 2.83
N ALA A 79 14.07 -28.77 3.76
CA ALA A 79 13.44 -30.06 3.53
C ALA A 79 12.28 -30.05 2.52
N LEU A 80 11.73 -28.87 2.20
CA LEU A 80 10.60 -28.65 1.28
C LEU A 80 10.95 -27.63 0.19
N SER A 81 12.25 -27.40 -0.07
CA SER A 81 12.67 -26.35 -1.01
C SER A 81 12.06 -26.57 -2.40
N GLY A 82 11.40 -25.53 -2.90
CA GLY A 82 10.69 -25.54 -4.18
C GLY A 82 9.37 -26.32 -4.20
N GLU A 83 8.91 -26.89 -3.08
CA GLU A 83 7.66 -27.66 -3.02
C GLU A 83 6.45 -26.83 -2.59
N LEU A 84 6.65 -25.81 -1.75
CA LEU A 84 5.57 -24.99 -1.23
C LEU A 84 5.15 -23.90 -2.22
N GLN A 85 3.87 -23.56 -2.22
CA GLN A 85 3.26 -22.55 -3.05
C GLN A 85 2.18 -21.80 -2.28
N GLY A 86 1.87 -20.58 -2.71
CA GLY A 86 0.74 -19.80 -2.23
C GLY A 86 1.12 -18.59 -1.37
N PRO A 87 0.28 -17.54 -1.36
CA PRO A 87 0.46 -16.41 -0.46
C PRO A 87 0.15 -16.77 1.01
N ASP A 88 0.98 -16.31 1.94
CA ASP A 88 0.73 -16.34 3.38
C ASP A 88 0.62 -14.91 3.94
N ILE A 89 -0.51 -14.57 4.56
CA ILE A 89 -0.71 -13.24 5.15
C ILE A 89 -0.68 -13.34 6.67
N TYR A 90 0.39 -12.80 7.27
CA TYR A 90 0.64 -12.86 8.70
C TYR A 90 0.06 -11.66 9.45
N TYR A 91 -0.49 -11.93 10.63
CA TYR A 91 -0.96 -10.90 11.58
C TYR A 91 -0.68 -11.30 13.04
N TYR A 92 -0.70 -10.34 13.96
CA TYR A 92 -0.55 -10.63 15.39
C TYR A 92 -1.89 -11.10 16.01
N PRO A 93 -1.94 -12.24 16.74
CA PRO A 93 -3.20 -12.89 17.14
C PRO A 93 -4.21 -12.01 17.89
N THR A 94 -3.74 -11.08 18.74
CA THR A 94 -4.63 -10.20 19.53
C THR A 94 -4.99 -8.90 18.81
N SER A 95 -4.47 -8.67 17.61
CA SER A 95 -4.74 -7.47 16.82
C SER A 95 -5.97 -7.68 15.94
N ALA A 96 -7.15 -7.28 16.42
CA ALA A 96 -8.39 -7.34 15.63
C ALA A 96 -8.28 -6.53 14.33
N LYS A 97 -7.59 -5.38 14.37
CA LYS A 97 -7.33 -4.54 13.21
C LYS A 97 -6.36 -5.20 12.21
N GLY A 98 -5.27 -5.80 12.70
CA GLY A 98 -4.33 -6.55 11.86
C GLY A 98 -4.99 -7.77 11.21
N LYS A 99 -5.80 -8.51 11.97
CA LYS A 99 -6.59 -9.63 11.44
C LYS A 99 -7.53 -9.19 10.32
N ARG A 100 -8.30 -8.13 10.53
CA ARG A 100 -9.21 -7.59 9.50
C ARG A 100 -8.46 -7.17 8.23
N LEU A 101 -7.30 -6.51 8.38
CA LEU A 101 -6.49 -6.13 7.23
C LEU A 101 -5.97 -7.37 6.48
N ALA A 102 -5.49 -8.39 7.21
CA ALA A 102 -5.04 -9.65 6.61
C ALA A 102 -6.16 -10.37 5.84
N GLU A 103 -7.38 -10.41 6.40
CA GLU A 103 -8.55 -11.00 5.74
C GLU A 103 -8.91 -10.29 4.43
N LEU A 104 -8.87 -8.95 4.40
CA LEU A 104 -9.12 -8.18 3.18
C LEU A 104 -8.04 -8.40 2.13
N ILE A 105 -6.76 -8.44 2.52
CA ILE A 105 -5.66 -8.70 1.60
C ILE A 105 -5.78 -10.12 1.02
N ALA A 106 -6.00 -11.12 1.86
CA ALA A 106 -6.18 -12.50 1.40
C ALA A 106 -7.37 -12.63 0.45
N LEU A 107 -8.50 -11.98 0.73
CA LEU A 107 -9.67 -11.96 -0.15
C LEU A 107 -9.33 -11.41 -1.55
N ASN A 108 -8.59 -10.30 -1.60
CA ASN A 108 -8.21 -9.67 -2.87
C ASN A 108 -7.10 -10.46 -3.60
N LEU A 109 -6.17 -11.10 -2.89
CA LEU A 109 -5.15 -11.96 -3.50
C LEU A 109 -5.76 -13.26 -4.08
N LYS A 110 -6.80 -13.83 -3.46
CA LYS A 110 -7.55 -14.97 -4.02
C LYS A 110 -8.14 -14.69 -5.40
N ALA A 111 -8.42 -13.43 -5.73
CA ALA A 111 -8.95 -13.07 -7.04
C ALA A 111 -7.91 -13.10 -8.16
N ILE A 112 -6.61 -13.08 -7.83
CA ILE A 112 -5.52 -12.97 -8.82
C ILE A 112 -4.51 -14.13 -8.77
N TYR A 113 -4.40 -14.82 -7.64
CA TYR A 113 -3.49 -15.95 -7.49
C TYR A 113 -4.09 -17.21 -8.16
N PRO A 114 -3.30 -18.03 -8.89
CA PRO A 114 -3.86 -19.08 -9.76
C PRO A 114 -4.66 -20.15 -9.02
N ASN A 115 -4.25 -20.49 -7.79
CA ASN A 115 -4.96 -21.41 -6.93
C ASN A 115 -5.44 -20.71 -5.65
N PRO A 116 -6.68 -20.20 -5.60
CA PRO A 116 -7.18 -19.43 -4.46
C PRO A 116 -7.24 -20.21 -3.14
N ASP A 117 -7.23 -21.54 -3.19
CA ASP A 117 -7.25 -22.40 -2.00
C ASP A 117 -5.90 -22.41 -1.27
N LEU A 118 -4.81 -21.96 -1.92
CA LEU A 118 -3.48 -21.82 -1.32
C LEU A 118 -3.23 -20.46 -0.69
N VAL A 119 -4.18 -19.53 -0.74
CA VAL A 119 -4.05 -18.22 -0.07
C VAL A 119 -4.46 -18.35 1.39
N ASP A 120 -3.50 -18.24 2.30
CA ASP A 120 -3.68 -18.52 3.72
C ASP A 120 -3.49 -17.27 4.61
N ILE A 121 -4.15 -17.27 5.78
CA ILE A 121 -4.06 -16.20 6.78
C ILE A 121 -3.51 -16.80 8.07
N ARG A 122 -2.35 -16.32 8.52
CA ARG A 122 -1.61 -16.93 9.62
C ARG A 122 -1.42 -15.99 10.80
N ALA A 123 -1.88 -16.41 11.98
CA ALA A 123 -1.58 -15.69 13.20
C ALA A 123 -0.16 -16.02 13.68
N THR A 124 0.64 -15.02 14.06
CA THR A 124 2.01 -15.24 14.54
C THR A 124 2.41 -14.30 15.67
N THR A 125 3.20 -14.83 16.61
CA THR A 125 3.83 -14.06 17.68
C THR A 125 5.34 -13.94 17.50
N THR A 126 5.90 -14.43 16.39
CA THR A 126 7.36 -14.52 16.19
C THR A 126 7.88 -13.48 15.22
N ILE A 127 7.11 -13.13 14.18
CA ILE A 127 7.50 -12.15 13.17
C ILE A 127 7.56 -10.75 13.77
N GLY A 128 8.74 -10.13 13.70
CA GLY A 128 9.02 -8.85 14.34
C GLY A 128 8.13 -7.71 13.86
N GLU A 129 7.83 -7.62 12.56
CA GLU A 129 7.07 -6.53 11.96
C GLU A 129 5.59 -6.52 12.37
N VAL A 130 4.99 -7.68 12.63
CA VAL A 130 3.62 -7.73 13.18
C VAL A 130 3.57 -7.70 14.71
N ARG A 131 4.65 -8.14 15.38
CA ARG A 131 4.72 -8.20 16.85
C ARG A 131 5.08 -6.87 17.50
N ARG A 132 6.01 -6.11 16.91
CA ARG A 132 6.72 -5.01 17.58
C ARG A 132 6.34 -3.63 17.07
N THR A 133 5.48 -3.54 16.06
CA THR A 133 4.94 -2.26 15.56
C THR A 133 3.78 -1.79 16.45
N LYS A 134 3.65 -0.47 16.60
CA LYS A 134 2.54 0.19 17.32
C LYS A 134 1.27 0.21 16.46
N ALA A 135 1.44 0.49 15.17
CA ALA A 135 0.36 0.47 14.20
C ALA A 135 -0.17 -0.97 14.03
N PRO A 136 -1.46 -1.16 13.71
CA PRO A 136 -1.95 -2.44 13.19
C PRO A 136 -1.08 -2.91 12.02
N ALA A 137 -0.68 -4.17 12.01
CA ALA A 137 0.33 -4.64 11.07
C ALA A 137 -0.04 -5.95 10.40
N VAL A 138 0.44 -6.09 9.17
CA VAL A 138 0.46 -7.32 8.38
C VAL A 138 1.84 -7.51 7.76
N LEU A 139 2.25 -8.77 7.61
CA LEU A 139 3.35 -9.16 6.74
C LEU A 139 2.78 -10.07 5.66
N ILE A 140 2.97 -9.71 4.40
CA ILE A 140 2.46 -10.43 3.25
C ILE A 140 3.64 -11.19 2.66
N GLU A 141 3.59 -12.52 2.68
CA GLU A 141 4.40 -13.36 1.81
C GLU A 141 3.59 -13.60 0.53
N PHE A 142 3.94 -12.97 -0.59
CA PHE A 142 3.10 -13.02 -1.79
C PHE A 142 3.03 -14.40 -2.46
N ALA A 143 4.11 -15.17 -2.43
CA ALA A 143 4.22 -16.54 -2.94
C ALA A 143 5.63 -17.08 -2.58
N TYR A 144 5.93 -18.34 -2.89
CA TYR A 144 7.25 -18.96 -2.62
C TYR A 144 8.23 -18.74 -3.78
N HIS A 145 9.27 -17.94 -3.57
CA HIS A 145 10.24 -17.61 -4.62
C HIS A 145 11.30 -18.70 -4.90
N ASP A 146 11.34 -19.74 -4.06
CA ASP A 146 12.13 -20.94 -4.31
C ASP A 146 11.35 -22.00 -5.09
N ASN A 147 10.04 -21.80 -5.30
CA ASN A 147 9.22 -22.58 -6.21
C ASN A 147 9.15 -21.90 -7.59
N GLU A 148 9.36 -22.66 -8.67
CA GLU A 148 9.49 -22.10 -10.03
C GLU A 148 8.19 -21.44 -10.54
N GLU A 149 7.02 -22.01 -10.26
CA GLU A 149 5.74 -21.47 -10.68
C GLU A 149 5.42 -20.16 -9.95
N ASP A 150 5.60 -20.15 -8.63
CA ASP A 150 5.36 -18.97 -7.79
C ASP A 150 6.37 -17.85 -8.07
N ALA A 151 7.65 -18.18 -8.27
CA ALA A 151 8.66 -17.19 -8.67
C ALA A 151 8.34 -16.56 -10.04
N ASN A 152 7.86 -17.36 -11.00
CA ASN A 152 7.40 -16.84 -12.30
C ASN A 152 6.14 -15.99 -12.16
N TRP A 153 5.20 -16.41 -11.31
CA TRP A 153 3.97 -15.67 -11.06
C TRP A 153 4.25 -14.31 -10.42
N ILE A 154 5.10 -14.24 -9.39
CA ILE A 154 5.49 -12.97 -8.74
C ILE A 154 6.04 -11.98 -9.79
N LYS A 155 6.98 -12.42 -10.63
CA LYS A 155 7.59 -11.57 -11.66
C LYS A 155 6.59 -11.05 -12.68
N ALA A 156 5.62 -11.87 -13.04
CA ALA A 156 4.60 -11.50 -14.02
C ALA A 156 3.46 -10.65 -13.42
N ASN A 157 3.33 -10.59 -12.09
CA ASN A 157 2.16 -10.02 -11.41
C ASN A 157 2.49 -8.87 -10.44
N ILE A 158 3.64 -8.20 -10.58
CA ILE A 158 4.01 -7.04 -9.76
C ILE A 158 2.88 -6.00 -9.66
N GLU A 159 2.36 -5.54 -10.80
CA GLU A 159 1.26 -4.58 -10.86
C GLU A 159 -0.07 -5.14 -10.31
N PRO A 160 -0.55 -6.35 -10.72
CA PRO A 160 -1.71 -6.98 -10.09
C PRO A 160 -1.64 -7.11 -8.57
N MET A 161 -0.49 -7.52 -8.02
CA MET A 161 -0.28 -7.63 -6.58
C MET A 161 -0.36 -6.28 -5.89
N ALA A 162 0.34 -5.28 -6.41
CA ALA A 162 0.30 -3.91 -5.89
C ALA A 162 -1.13 -3.35 -5.87
N ARG A 163 -1.84 -3.45 -7.00
CA ARG A 163 -3.23 -3.03 -7.14
C ARG A 163 -4.14 -3.75 -6.14
N SER A 164 -3.98 -5.05 -5.98
CA SER A 164 -4.78 -5.90 -5.07
C SER A 164 -4.60 -5.51 -3.60
N VAL A 165 -3.36 -5.28 -3.15
CA VAL A 165 -3.09 -4.84 -1.77
C VAL A 165 -3.64 -3.43 -1.51
N VAL A 166 -3.51 -2.52 -2.48
CA VAL A 166 -4.07 -1.16 -2.30
C VAL A 166 -5.60 -1.18 -2.30
N LEU A 167 -6.24 -2.02 -3.11
CA LEU A 167 -7.69 -2.23 -3.03
C LEU A 167 -8.10 -2.69 -1.62
N ALA A 168 -7.43 -3.70 -1.05
CA ALA A 168 -7.69 -4.14 0.32
C ALA A 168 -7.50 -3.01 1.37
N LEU A 169 -6.49 -2.15 1.19
CA LEU A 169 -6.27 -0.99 2.06
C LEU A 169 -7.40 0.04 1.94
N THR A 170 -7.92 0.28 0.75
CA THR A 170 -9.06 1.20 0.57
C THR A 170 -10.33 0.66 1.23
N GLU A 171 -10.58 -0.65 1.15
CA GLU A 171 -11.67 -1.33 1.88
C GLU A 171 -11.46 -1.27 3.40
N TYR A 172 -10.20 -1.39 3.85
CA TYR A 172 -9.84 -1.30 5.25
C TYR A 172 -10.10 0.11 5.81
N PHE A 173 -9.74 1.17 5.08
CA PHE A 173 -9.96 2.56 5.49
C PHE A 173 -11.32 3.15 5.11
N GLY A 174 -12.11 2.44 4.31
CA GLY A 174 -13.39 2.93 3.78
C GLY A 174 -13.21 4.11 2.83
N LEU A 175 -12.16 4.05 1.99
CA LEU A 175 -11.88 4.99 0.91
C LEU A 175 -12.33 4.39 -0.44
N PRO A 176 -12.61 5.22 -1.45
CA PRO A 176 -12.74 4.70 -2.82
C PRO A 176 -11.39 4.17 -3.30
N PHE A 177 -11.40 3.04 -3.99
CA PHE A 177 -10.27 2.65 -4.84
C PHE A 177 -10.28 3.49 -6.11
N VAL A 178 -9.14 4.10 -6.45
CA VAL A 178 -8.99 4.98 -7.61
C VAL A 178 -7.79 4.50 -8.42
N GLU A 179 -8.02 4.24 -9.71
CA GLU A 179 -6.95 3.94 -10.64
C GLU A 179 -6.06 5.19 -10.82
N PRO A 180 -4.72 5.05 -10.73
CA PRO A 180 -3.81 6.16 -10.92
C PRO A 180 -3.89 6.67 -12.36
N ILE A 181 -3.80 7.98 -12.50
CA ILE A 181 -3.61 8.64 -13.81
C ILE A 181 -2.20 9.23 -13.86
N PRO A 182 -1.66 9.54 -15.07
CA PRO A 182 -0.44 10.31 -15.16
C PRO A 182 -0.54 11.58 -14.33
N THR A 183 0.39 11.73 -13.38
CA THR A 183 0.37 12.85 -12.44
C THR A 183 0.51 14.15 -13.22
N ARG A 184 -0.34 15.12 -12.92
CA ARG A 184 -0.31 16.44 -13.55
C ARG A 184 -0.64 17.52 -12.55
N LYS A 185 -0.27 18.76 -12.87
CA LYS A 185 -0.57 19.91 -12.03
C LYS A 185 -2.00 20.38 -12.28
N GLY A 186 -2.55 21.06 -11.29
CA GLY A 186 -3.85 21.72 -11.37
C GLY A 186 -3.81 23.03 -10.61
N ILE A 187 -4.57 24.02 -11.09
CA ILE A 187 -4.72 25.31 -10.42
C ILE A 187 -6.12 25.41 -9.84
N VAL A 188 -6.22 25.74 -8.55
CA VAL A 188 -7.50 25.97 -7.89
C VAL A 188 -8.17 27.22 -8.47
N GLN A 189 -9.41 27.07 -8.92
CA GLN A 189 -10.25 28.11 -9.51
C GLN A 189 -11.53 28.30 -8.69
N VAL A 190 -11.48 29.29 -7.80
CA VAL A 190 -12.63 29.76 -7.01
C VAL A 190 -12.68 31.29 -7.08
N ASN A 191 -13.69 31.91 -6.48
CA ASN A 191 -13.75 33.38 -6.45
C ASN A 191 -12.50 33.98 -5.78
N PRO A 192 -12.05 35.19 -6.17
CA PRO A 192 -10.99 35.89 -5.47
C PRO A 192 -11.28 35.98 -3.96
N ASN A 193 -10.25 35.76 -3.13
CA ASN A 193 -10.35 35.68 -1.67
C ASN A 193 -11.22 34.52 -1.12
N SER A 194 -11.50 33.51 -1.94
CA SER A 194 -12.16 32.27 -1.51
C SER A 194 -11.19 31.09 -1.50
N PHE A 195 -11.68 29.95 -1.04
CA PHE A 195 -10.91 28.71 -0.89
C PHE A 195 -11.75 27.50 -1.27
N LEU A 196 -11.06 26.41 -1.59
CA LEU A 196 -11.58 25.08 -1.82
C LEU A 196 -11.26 24.19 -0.61
N TYR A 197 -12.27 23.49 -0.11
CA TYR A 197 -12.07 22.47 0.92
C TYR A 197 -11.42 21.21 0.32
N ILE A 198 -10.31 20.79 0.91
CA ILE A 198 -9.67 19.50 0.67
C ILE A 198 -10.18 18.54 1.74
N ARG A 199 -10.68 17.37 1.33
CA ARG A 199 -11.49 16.49 2.20
C ARG A 199 -10.94 15.08 2.30
N GLU A 200 -11.38 14.38 3.35
CA GLU A 200 -10.92 13.01 3.59
C GLU A 200 -11.50 11.97 2.63
N LYS A 201 -12.64 12.27 2.01
CA LYS A 201 -13.35 11.40 1.06
C LYS A 201 -13.96 12.28 -0.05
N PRO A 202 -14.31 11.73 -1.23
CA PRO A 202 -14.96 12.47 -2.31
C PRO A 202 -16.44 12.79 -2.00
N SER A 203 -16.68 13.55 -0.94
CA SER A 203 -18.01 13.98 -0.50
C SER A 203 -17.95 15.33 0.19
N ILE A 204 -18.93 16.19 -0.06
CA ILE A 204 -19.05 17.50 0.60
C ILE A 204 -19.33 17.40 2.11
N SER A 205 -19.79 16.24 2.60
CA SER A 205 -20.02 15.99 4.02
C SER A 205 -18.81 15.38 4.73
N ALA A 206 -17.75 15.01 4.00
CA ALA A 206 -16.56 14.43 4.59
C ALA A 206 -15.76 15.48 5.38
N PRO A 207 -15.04 15.08 6.44
CA PRO A 207 -14.15 15.96 7.19
C PRO A 207 -13.19 16.73 6.27
N VAL A 208 -12.89 17.96 6.67
CA VAL A 208 -11.92 18.82 5.98
C VAL A 208 -10.52 18.48 6.49
N VAL A 209 -9.61 18.19 5.58
CA VAL A 209 -8.18 18.03 5.84
C VAL A 209 -7.52 19.40 5.93
N THR A 210 -7.70 20.21 4.89
CA THR A 210 -7.10 21.54 4.75
C THR A 210 -7.86 22.39 3.73
N LEU A 211 -7.38 23.61 3.50
CA LEU A 211 -7.90 24.56 2.50
C LEU A 211 -6.87 24.76 1.40
N ALA A 212 -7.32 24.95 0.17
CA ALA A 212 -6.52 25.45 -0.94
C ALA A 212 -7.16 26.75 -1.47
N TYR A 213 -6.39 27.82 -1.59
CA TYR A 213 -6.85 29.13 -1.99
C TYR A 213 -6.90 29.29 -3.51
N ASN A 214 -7.64 30.29 -3.99
CA ASN A 214 -7.67 30.59 -5.43
C ASN A 214 -6.25 30.85 -5.98
N GLY A 215 -5.89 30.14 -7.04
CA GLY A 215 -4.58 30.23 -7.68
C GLY A 215 -3.54 29.27 -7.12
N ASP A 216 -3.83 28.55 -6.02
CA ASP A 216 -2.91 27.53 -5.50
C ASP A 216 -2.71 26.41 -6.52
N GLU A 217 -1.47 25.95 -6.62
CA GLU A 217 -1.12 24.75 -7.39
C GLU A 217 -1.32 23.51 -6.53
N VAL A 218 -1.93 22.49 -7.13
CA VAL A 218 -2.05 21.15 -6.57
C VAL A 218 -1.51 20.12 -7.57
N THR A 219 -1.08 18.97 -7.07
CA THR A 219 -0.74 17.80 -7.89
C THR A 219 -1.93 16.86 -7.92
N ILE A 220 -2.41 16.45 -9.10
CA ILE A 220 -3.54 15.52 -9.26
C ILE A 220 -2.98 14.10 -9.45
N TYR A 221 -3.43 13.16 -8.62
CA TYR A 221 -3.02 11.74 -8.65
C TYR A 221 -4.08 10.81 -9.24
N GLY A 222 -5.35 11.15 -9.12
CA GLY A 222 -6.47 10.31 -9.53
C GLY A 222 -7.76 11.10 -9.68
N GLU A 223 -8.74 10.50 -10.34
CA GLU A 223 -10.08 11.07 -10.51
C GLU A 223 -11.14 10.00 -10.25
N ALA A 224 -12.10 10.31 -9.39
CA ALA A 224 -13.25 9.46 -9.14
C ALA A 224 -14.51 10.29 -8.90
N GLN A 225 -15.56 10.04 -9.69
CA GLN A 225 -16.90 10.59 -9.48
C GLN A 225 -16.94 12.13 -9.36
N GLY A 226 -16.15 12.84 -10.18
CA GLY A 226 -16.08 14.31 -10.16
C GLY A 226 -15.23 14.90 -9.02
N TRP A 227 -14.40 14.09 -8.39
CA TRP A 227 -13.40 14.51 -7.42
C TRP A 227 -12.01 14.12 -7.89
N TYR A 228 -11.05 15.01 -7.67
CA TYR A 228 -9.63 14.70 -7.79
C TYR A 228 -9.07 14.30 -6.45
N THR A 229 -8.19 13.30 -6.43
CA THR A 229 -7.25 13.12 -5.34
C THR A 229 -6.04 14.00 -5.60
N VAL A 230 -5.72 14.87 -4.65
CA VAL A 230 -4.75 15.95 -4.81
C VAL A 230 -3.73 16.00 -3.69
N GLY A 231 -2.48 16.28 -4.05
CA GLY A 231 -1.39 16.62 -3.14
C GLY A 231 -1.12 18.12 -3.15
N LEU A 232 -0.97 18.70 -1.97
CA LEU A 232 -0.61 20.10 -1.76
C LEU A 232 0.91 20.27 -1.61
N PRO A 233 1.46 21.49 -1.83
CA PRO A 233 2.90 21.73 -1.71
C PRO A 233 3.51 21.43 -0.34
N ASP A 234 2.70 21.43 0.72
CA ASP A 234 3.11 21.09 2.09
C ASP A 234 3.08 19.59 2.39
N GLY A 235 2.76 18.76 1.38
CA GLY A 235 2.70 17.30 1.49
C GLY A 235 1.34 16.75 1.95
N GLN A 236 0.35 17.61 2.21
CA GLN A 236 -1.00 17.12 2.54
C GLN A 236 -1.68 16.50 1.32
N LEU A 237 -2.38 15.39 1.56
CA LEU A 237 -3.16 14.66 0.55
C LEU A 237 -4.65 14.80 0.86
N GLY A 238 -5.51 14.76 -0.15
CA GLY A 238 -6.96 14.63 0.07
C GLY A 238 -7.77 14.73 -1.22
N PHE A 239 -9.08 14.81 -1.09
CA PHE A 239 -10.01 14.90 -2.21
C PHE A 239 -10.52 16.33 -2.40
N ALA A 240 -10.48 16.82 -3.63
CA ALA A 240 -10.96 18.13 -4.03
C ALA A 240 -11.99 17.99 -5.14
N ASN A 241 -13.06 18.80 -5.11
CA ASN A 241 -14.08 18.72 -6.14
C ASN A 241 -13.50 19.21 -7.48
N ALA A 242 -13.53 18.35 -8.51
CA ALA A 242 -12.82 18.57 -9.77
C ALA A 242 -13.27 19.84 -10.50
N ARG A 243 -14.52 20.28 -10.30
CA ARG A 243 -15.06 21.51 -10.94
C ARG A 243 -14.33 22.79 -10.57
N TYR A 244 -13.55 22.77 -9.48
CA TYR A 244 -12.79 23.92 -8.98
C TYR A 244 -11.29 23.78 -9.22
N ILE A 245 -10.85 22.82 -10.02
CA ILE A 245 -9.45 22.64 -10.37
C ILE A 245 -9.35 22.62 -11.87
N ARG A 246 -8.51 23.50 -12.42
CA ARG A 246 -8.14 23.48 -13.84
C ARG A 246 -6.83 22.72 -14.00
N PRO A 247 -6.81 21.52 -14.60
CA PRO A 247 -5.56 20.84 -14.94
C PRO A 247 -4.69 21.69 -15.87
N VAL A 248 -3.37 21.62 -15.70
CA VAL A 248 -2.37 22.33 -16.51
C VAL A 248 -1.25 21.42 -16.98
#